data_AF-A0A922HXS5-F1
#
_entry.id   AF-A0A922HXS5-F1
#
_cell.length_a   1.000
_cell.length_b   1.000
_cell.length_c   1.000
_cell.angle_alpha   90.00
_cell.angle_beta   90.00
_cell.angle_gamma   90.00
#
_symmetry.space_group_name_H-M   'P 1'
#
loop_
_entity.id
_entity.type
_entity.pdbx_description
1 polymer ?
#
loop_
_entity_poly.entity_id
_entity_poly.type
_entity_poly.pdbx_seq_one_letter_code
_entity_poly.pdbx_strand_id
1 'polypeptide(L)'
;MITNNNETTITLATCLKDGGIEAGKDIASIFYLMPIHDTIKDDIYDVTNYEVKLIPVIALMVAIEQIIRIIMRKQMSRFEDCIINIASSLIFTLTRVMMFTVVLRIYSWLYTNYALVHLPLHSASTWIISLLLVEFVYYWTHRALHEFNFLWAAHQFHHMAEDVNISTTIRDSVVDLVIYDIFPIPLALFIHPQILFVHLQFSLIYQIWLHNEVVGHLGPLEYLINTPRQHRVHHGKNPYCIDKNYGALLMIWDRIFGTYQVELDEEKIVFGTVSPTPKTFDMMTLMFGYYKNVWQRFNNCDNFSEKMAALFYGPGWSPGKPRLGLIEEIPEVDHKAPRYTYTPYVAVWKKAYILFHSLAILIGFYMIVDHPLIKFDPWKMTFCMTYLLLAITSFGALFDNRSYLIILEIFRCVVYFVFDHCVLQSTQWPVNQSTSVLIQLSLWTIRLGHLLSIMLWICMWIINLFTTNTIDDKHKSPKKTSSNEKIIYDSNEGQSQTSTDSDETLHQDSTYPVRLRARTFIIITAMMISVFVPLMMSYLFVVPSCSRYYETYLFDRYFLFAQNITTMANYSLLMVGGN
;
A
#
# COMPACT_ATOMS: atom_id res chain seq x y z
N MET A 1 -48.30 37.60 -5.26
CA MET A 1 -47.36 36.54 -5.69
C MET A 1 -46.02 36.82 -5.04
N ILE A 2 -45.81 36.29 -3.84
CA ILE A 2 -44.59 36.46 -3.06
C ILE A 2 -43.76 35.20 -3.26
N THR A 3 -42.52 35.40 -3.71
CA THR A 3 -41.48 34.40 -3.94
C THR A 3 -41.02 33.79 -2.61
N ASN A 4 -41.19 32.48 -2.44
CA ASN A 4 -40.55 31.72 -1.37
C ASN A 4 -39.08 31.46 -1.73
N ASN A 5 -38.18 32.34 -1.30
CA ASN A 5 -36.76 32.05 -1.16
C ASN A 5 -36.53 31.47 0.25
N ASN A 6 -36.65 30.15 0.39
CA ASN A 6 -36.09 29.44 1.54
C ASN A 6 -34.74 28.84 1.10
N GLU A 7 -33.72 29.68 0.93
CA GLU A 7 -32.34 29.22 1.02
C GLU A 7 -32.03 29.02 2.50
N THR A 8 -32.16 27.78 2.97
CA THR A 8 -31.70 27.35 4.29
C THR A 8 -30.21 27.67 4.42
N THR A 9 -29.88 28.71 5.18
CA THR A 9 -28.50 29.02 5.55
C THR A 9 -28.00 27.91 6.47
N ILE A 10 -27.30 26.91 5.89
CA ILE A 10 -26.67 25.85 6.67
C ILE A 10 -25.55 26.50 7.49
N THR A 11 -25.72 26.56 8.81
CA THR A 11 -24.71 27.16 9.69
C THR A 11 -23.54 26.20 9.87
N LEU A 12 -22.32 26.72 10.07
CA LEU A 12 -21.14 25.92 10.41
C LEU A 12 -21.40 25.02 11.64
N ALA A 13 -22.18 25.49 12.61
CA ALA A 13 -22.57 24.70 13.78
C ALA A 13 -23.46 23.51 13.40
N THR A 14 -24.38 23.67 12.44
CA THR A 14 -25.18 22.57 11.89
C THR A 14 -24.29 21.58 11.14
N CYS A 15 -23.36 22.05 10.29
CA CYS A 15 -22.40 21.18 9.61
C CYS A 15 -21.50 20.39 10.58
N LEU A 16 -21.03 21.04 11.66
CA LEU A 16 -20.20 20.40 12.68
C LEU A 16 -21.00 19.40 13.51
N LYS A 17 -22.26 19.71 13.82
CA LYS A 17 -23.17 18.80 14.53
C LYS A 17 -23.50 17.58 13.69
N ASP A 18 -23.90 17.78 12.43
CA ASP A 18 -24.26 16.70 11.52
C ASP A 18 -23.02 15.87 11.16
N GLY A 19 -21.88 16.51 10.93
CA GLY A 19 -20.59 15.83 10.75
C GLY A 19 -20.16 15.03 11.99
N GLY A 20 -20.42 15.54 13.20
CA GLY A 20 -20.17 14.81 14.45
C GLY A 20 -21.10 13.60 14.63
N ILE A 21 -22.36 13.71 14.22
CA ILE A 21 -23.32 12.60 14.25
C ILE A 21 -22.89 11.50 13.25
N GLU A 22 -22.52 11.87 12.02
CA GLU A 22 -22.06 10.92 11.02
C GLU A 22 -20.73 10.25 11.43
N ALA A 23 -19.77 11.00 11.97
CA ALA A 23 -18.54 10.42 12.52
C ALA A 23 -18.82 9.44 13.67
N GLY A 24 -19.83 9.73 14.51
CA GLY A 24 -20.28 8.81 15.55
C GLY A 24 -20.86 7.50 15.00
N LYS A 25 -21.64 7.56 13.91
CA LYS A 25 -22.15 6.37 13.21
C LYS A 25 -21.04 5.56 12.56
N ASP A 26 -20.06 6.24 11.95
CA ASP A 26 -18.90 5.59 11.35
C ASP A 26 -18.12 4.81 12.42
N ILE A 27 -17.87 5.39 13.60
CA ILE A 27 -17.25 4.68 14.72
C ILE A 27 -18.13 3.53 15.25
N ALA A 28 -19.45 3.75 15.37
CA ALA A 28 -20.37 2.71 15.81
C ALA A 28 -20.39 1.50 14.86
N SER A 29 -20.22 1.72 13.56
CA SER A 29 -20.13 0.65 12.56
C SER A 29 -18.94 -0.28 12.77
N ILE A 30 -17.83 0.23 13.33
CA ILE A 30 -16.66 -0.59 13.66
C ILE A 30 -17.00 -1.68 14.67
N PHE A 31 -17.90 -1.41 15.61
CA PHE A 31 -18.22 -2.33 16.70
C PHE A 31 -19.59 -3.01 16.54
N TYR A 32 -20.15 -3.05 15.32
CA TYR A 32 -21.49 -3.61 15.07
C TYR A 32 -22.60 -2.93 15.91
N LEU A 33 -22.42 -1.67 16.32
CA LEU A 33 -23.35 -0.92 17.17
C LEU A 33 -24.39 -0.12 16.38
N MET A 34 -24.43 -0.29 15.05
CA MET A 34 -25.40 0.39 14.20
C MET A 34 -26.81 -0.19 14.38
N PRO A 35 -27.87 0.65 14.41
CA PRO A 35 -29.23 0.16 14.41
C PRO A 35 -29.52 -0.72 13.19
N ILE A 36 -30.07 -1.91 13.39
CA ILE A 36 -30.30 -2.90 12.31
C ILE A 36 -31.08 -2.27 11.14
N HIS A 37 -32.14 -1.51 11.42
CA HIS A 37 -32.97 -0.86 10.41
C HIS A 37 -32.24 0.21 9.57
N ASP A 38 -31.15 0.79 10.09
CA ASP A 38 -30.34 1.75 9.33
C ASP A 38 -29.40 1.04 8.34
N THR A 39 -29.04 -0.21 8.64
CA THR A 39 -28.11 -1.02 7.84
C THR A 39 -28.79 -1.80 6.71
N ILE A 40 -30.06 -2.15 6.87
CA ILE A 40 -30.82 -2.91 5.86
C ILE A 40 -31.44 -1.94 4.87
N LYS A 41 -31.21 -2.17 3.57
CA LYS A 41 -31.80 -1.40 2.45
C LYS A 41 -32.59 -2.34 1.54
N ASP A 42 -33.60 -1.79 0.88
CA ASP A 42 -34.41 -2.55 -0.09
C ASP A 42 -33.60 -2.80 -1.36
N ASP A 43 -32.98 -1.76 -1.93
CA ASP A 43 -32.03 -1.89 -3.03
C ASP A 43 -30.62 -2.16 -2.48
N ILE A 44 -29.94 -3.12 -3.11
CA ILE A 44 -28.55 -3.42 -2.82
C ILE A 44 -27.61 -2.26 -3.16
N TYR A 45 -27.95 -1.47 -4.19
CA TYR A 45 -27.13 -0.31 -4.58
C TYR A 45 -27.25 0.85 -3.59
N ASP A 46 -28.24 0.84 -2.71
CA ASP A 46 -28.42 1.81 -1.64
C ASP A 46 -27.69 1.42 -0.34
N VAL A 47 -27.15 0.19 -0.27
CA VAL A 47 -26.34 -0.24 0.88
C VAL A 47 -25.12 0.66 1.00
N THR A 48 -24.96 1.25 2.18
CA THR A 48 -23.86 2.16 2.44
C THR A 48 -22.52 1.42 2.33
N ASN A 49 -21.56 2.05 1.65
CA ASN A 49 -20.17 1.61 1.65
C ASN A 49 -19.46 2.19 2.88
N TYR A 50 -19.48 1.43 3.98
CA TYR A 50 -18.90 1.83 5.26
C TYR A 50 -17.37 1.86 5.22
N GLU A 51 -16.74 1.04 4.38
CA GLU A 51 -15.28 0.91 4.31
C GLU A 51 -14.62 2.19 3.80
N VAL A 52 -15.15 2.76 2.71
CA VAL A 52 -14.62 4.00 2.13
C VAL A 52 -14.75 5.17 3.12
N LYS A 53 -15.84 5.22 3.89
CA LYS A 53 -16.05 6.25 4.93
C LYS A 53 -15.01 6.17 6.06
N LEU A 54 -14.42 5.00 6.31
CA LEU A 54 -13.51 4.77 7.42
C LEU A 54 -12.04 4.97 7.08
N ILE A 55 -11.68 5.22 5.82
CA ILE A 55 -10.29 5.53 5.43
C ILE A 55 -9.68 6.64 6.32
N PRO A 56 -10.36 7.78 6.59
CA PRO A 56 -9.83 8.82 7.48
C PRO A 56 -9.71 8.35 8.94
N VAL A 57 -10.63 7.51 9.40
CA VAL A 57 -10.63 6.95 10.76
C VAL A 57 -9.44 6.00 10.95
N ILE A 58 -9.15 5.14 9.97
CA ILE A 58 -7.97 4.25 9.99
C ILE A 58 -6.69 5.09 10.06
N ALA A 59 -6.56 6.13 9.23
CA ALA A 59 -5.38 7.00 9.25
C ALA A 59 -5.20 7.69 10.62
N LEU A 60 -6.30 8.14 11.23
CA LEU A 60 -6.29 8.70 12.58
C LEU A 60 -5.88 7.66 13.64
N MET A 61 -6.40 6.44 13.55
CA MET A 61 -6.06 5.35 14.47
C MET A 61 -4.58 4.98 14.39
N VAL A 62 -4.01 4.88 13.18
CA VAL A 62 -2.57 4.67 12.99
C VAL A 62 -1.78 5.80 13.65
N ALA A 63 -2.15 7.06 13.44
CA ALA A 63 -1.48 8.19 14.07
C ALA A 63 -1.56 8.16 15.61
N ILE A 64 -2.72 7.84 16.16
CA ILE A 64 -2.94 7.69 17.60
C ILE A 64 -2.07 6.57 18.17
N GLU A 65 -2.00 5.42 17.51
CA GLU A 65 -1.14 4.31 17.94
C GLU A 65 0.33 4.73 17.98
N GLN A 66 0.81 5.47 16.98
CA GLN A 66 2.19 5.96 16.96
C GLN A 66 2.47 6.92 18.12
N ILE A 67 1.53 7.81 18.44
CA ILE A 67 1.64 8.71 19.61
C ILE A 67 1.67 7.90 20.90
N ILE A 68 0.79 6.90 21.06
CA ILE A 68 0.77 6.01 22.22
C ILE A 68 2.11 5.26 22.35
N ARG A 69 2.66 4.72 21.26
CA ARG A 69 3.97 4.06 21.25
C ARG A 69 5.07 5.00 21.73
N ILE A 70 5.09 6.26 21.28
CA ILE A 70 6.04 7.28 21.75
C ILE A 70 5.90 7.53 23.26
N ILE A 71 4.66 7.72 23.75
CA ILE A 71 4.38 7.93 25.18
C ILE A 71 4.84 6.72 26.01
N MET A 72 4.60 5.50 25.51
CA MET A 72 5.04 4.25 26.13
C MET A 72 6.54 3.96 25.95
N ARG A 73 7.29 4.85 25.29
CA ARG A 73 8.72 4.67 24.94
C ARG A 73 8.99 3.38 24.15
N LYS A 74 8.00 2.94 23.36
CA LYS A 74 8.13 1.85 22.37
C LYS A 74 8.69 2.42 21.06
N GLN A 75 9.32 1.56 20.26
CA GLN A 75 9.73 1.93 18.90
C GLN A 75 8.50 2.20 18.04
N MET A 76 8.60 3.21 17.17
CA MET A 76 7.59 3.49 16.15
C MET A 76 7.59 2.39 15.08
N SER A 77 6.46 2.28 14.38
CA SER A 77 6.35 1.39 13.23
C SER A 77 7.33 1.79 12.13
N ARG A 78 7.85 0.80 11.39
CA ARG A 78 8.74 1.03 10.25
C ARG A 78 8.01 1.81 9.17
N PHE A 79 8.62 2.90 8.71
CA PHE A 79 8.03 3.78 7.68
C PHE A 79 7.73 3.01 6.39
N GLU A 80 8.67 2.17 5.99
CA GLU A 80 8.61 1.37 4.77
C GLU A 80 7.42 0.40 4.80
N ASP A 81 7.21 -0.29 5.93
CA ASP A 81 6.06 -1.19 6.13
C ASP A 81 4.74 -0.42 6.09
N CYS A 82 4.63 0.74 6.75
CA CYS A 82 3.41 1.54 6.71
C CYS A 82 3.05 1.97 5.28
N ILE A 83 4.04 2.36 4.46
CA ILE A 83 3.81 2.70 3.06
C ILE A 83 3.33 1.48 2.26
N ILE A 84 3.94 0.31 2.46
CA ILE A 84 3.51 -0.95 1.83
C ILE A 84 2.08 -1.31 2.25
N ASN A 85 1.75 -1.21 3.53
CA ASN A 85 0.41 -1.55 4.01
C ASN A 85 -0.68 -0.61 3.43
N ILE A 86 -0.42 0.70 3.37
CA ILE A 86 -1.34 1.64 2.72
C ILE A 86 -1.45 1.32 1.22
N ALA A 87 -0.33 1.08 0.56
CA ALA A 87 -0.27 0.74 -0.85
C ALA A 87 -1.08 -0.52 -1.20
N SER A 88 -0.96 -1.60 -0.41
CA SER A 88 -1.75 -2.81 -0.59
C SER A 88 -3.24 -2.55 -0.43
N SER A 89 -3.64 -1.73 0.55
CA SER A 89 -5.04 -1.34 0.77
C SER A 89 -5.66 -0.65 -0.44
N LEU A 90 -4.89 0.22 -1.11
CA LEU A 90 -5.36 0.91 -2.31
C LEU A 90 -5.58 -0.08 -3.47
N ILE A 91 -4.66 -1.04 -3.66
CA ILE A 91 -4.81 -2.09 -4.68
C ILE A 91 -6.01 -2.98 -4.35
N PHE A 92 -6.13 -3.41 -3.09
CA PHE A 92 -7.25 -4.20 -2.60
C PHE A 92 -8.58 -3.50 -2.87
N THR A 93 -8.70 -2.22 -2.50
CA THR A 93 -9.94 -1.45 -2.68
C THR A 93 -10.28 -1.24 -4.16
N LEU A 94 -9.31 -0.92 -5.03
CA LEU A 94 -9.56 -0.83 -6.48
C LEU A 94 -10.04 -2.16 -7.04
N THR A 95 -9.39 -3.26 -6.62
CA THR A 95 -9.76 -4.61 -7.06
C THR A 95 -11.18 -4.94 -6.61
N ARG A 96 -11.55 -4.56 -5.38
CA ARG A 96 -12.90 -4.75 -4.87
C ARG A 96 -13.94 -3.96 -5.65
N VAL A 97 -13.68 -2.69 -5.98
CA VAL A 97 -14.61 -1.90 -6.82
C VAL A 97 -14.81 -2.57 -8.19
N MET A 98 -13.75 -3.09 -8.80
CA MET A 98 -13.84 -3.82 -10.07
C MET A 98 -14.62 -5.15 -9.93
N MET A 99 -14.37 -5.92 -8.86
CA MET A 99 -14.95 -7.24 -8.65
C MET A 99 -16.38 -7.20 -8.08
N PHE A 100 -16.74 -6.13 -7.36
CA PHE A 100 -18.01 -6.00 -6.65
C PHE A 100 -19.20 -6.29 -7.54
N THR A 101 -19.23 -5.72 -8.75
CA THR A 101 -20.33 -5.93 -9.71
C THR A 101 -20.45 -7.40 -10.14
N VAL A 102 -19.32 -8.09 -10.31
CA VAL A 102 -19.29 -9.51 -10.71
C VAL A 102 -19.80 -10.38 -9.57
N VAL A 103 -19.23 -10.22 -8.38
CA VAL A 103 -19.60 -10.98 -7.17
C VAL A 103 -21.08 -10.75 -6.83
N LEU A 104 -21.52 -9.49 -6.83
CA LEU A 104 -22.91 -9.12 -6.59
C LEU A 104 -23.87 -9.78 -7.58
N ARG A 105 -23.56 -9.78 -8.87
CA ARG A 105 -24.41 -10.39 -9.90
C ARG A 105 -24.50 -11.91 -9.74
N ILE A 106 -23.37 -12.58 -9.50
CA ILE A 106 -23.34 -14.02 -9.28
C ILE A 106 -24.17 -14.38 -8.03
N TYR A 107 -23.92 -13.67 -6.93
CA TYR A 107 -24.62 -13.92 -5.66
C TYR A 107 -26.13 -13.65 -5.79
N SER A 108 -26.51 -12.52 -6.38
CA SER A 108 -27.93 -12.15 -6.55
C SER A 108 -28.66 -13.09 -7.50
N TRP A 109 -27.98 -13.56 -8.56
CA TRP A 109 -28.53 -14.57 -9.47
C TRP A 109 -28.76 -15.89 -8.73
N LEU A 110 -27.80 -16.35 -7.92
CA LEU A 110 -27.96 -17.56 -7.11
C LEU A 110 -29.11 -17.42 -6.12
N TYR A 111 -29.18 -16.30 -5.38
CA TYR A 111 -30.24 -16.04 -4.42
C TYR A 111 -31.63 -16.03 -5.08
N THR A 112 -31.76 -15.34 -6.22
CA THR A 112 -33.05 -15.22 -6.92
C THR A 112 -33.54 -16.55 -7.49
N ASN A 113 -32.64 -17.41 -7.95
CA ASN A 113 -33.01 -18.64 -8.67
C ASN A 113 -32.96 -19.91 -7.81
N TYR A 114 -32.18 -19.93 -6.73
CA TYR A 114 -31.87 -21.14 -5.96
C TYR A 114 -31.97 -20.99 -4.45
N ALA A 115 -32.41 -19.82 -3.93
CA ALA A 115 -32.63 -19.69 -2.49
C ALA A 115 -33.57 -20.79 -1.98
N LEU A 116 -33.13 -21.51 -0.95
CA LEU A 116 -33.88 -22.58 -0.30
C LEU A 116 -34.91 -22.00 0.67
N VAL A 117 -34.60 -20.83 1.25
CA VAL A 117 -35.45 -20.13 2.21
C VAL A 117 -35.40 -18.63 1.92
N HIS A 118 -36.56 -17.99 1.93
CA HIS A 118 -36.69 -16.54 1.86
C HIS A 118 -37.02 -15.97 3.24
N LEU A 119 -35.97 -15.61 3.98
CA LEU A 119 -36.13 -14.97 5.29
C LEU A 119 -36.64 -13.52 5.12
N PRO A 120 -37.45 -12.98 6.05
CA PRO A 120 -37.92 -11.60 5.96
C PRO A 120 -36.74 -10.62 6.02
N LEU A 121 -36.62 -9.74 5.01
CA LEU A 121 -35.47 -8.83 4.86
C LEU A 121 -35.31 -7.91 6.09
N HIS A 122 -36.38 -7.22 6.50
CA HIS A 122 -36.37 -6.25 7.60
C HIS A 122 -36.52 -6.86 9.01
N SER A 123 -36.20 -8.15 9.17
CA SER A 123 -36.31 -8.84 10.46
C SER A 123 -34.97 -8.85 11.19
N ALA A 124 -34.99 -8.42 12.46
CA ALA A 124 -33.82 -8.47 13.33
C ALA A 124 -33.28 -9.91 13.48
N SER A 125 -34.15 -10.91 13.50
CA SER A 125 -33.73 -12.32 13.56
C SER A 125 -32.98 -12.77 12.30
N THR A 126 -33.44 -12.36 11.11
CA THR A 126 -32.73 -12.60 9.84
C THR A 126 -31.33 -11.98 9.89
N TRP A 127 -31.24 -10.73 10.39
CA TRP A 127 -29.97 -10.03 10.50
C TRP A 127 -28.99 -10.75 11.45
N ILE A 128 -29.45 -11.17 12.64
CA ILE A 128 -28.62 -11.88 13.64
C ILE A 128 -28.21 -13.26 13.15
N ILE A 129 -29.12 -14.03 12.55
CA ILE A 129 -28.80 -15.34 11.97
C ILE A 129 -27.75 -15.18 10.86
N SER A 130 -27.90 -14.15 10.03
CA SER A 130 -26.94 -13.86 8.96
C SER A 130 -25.57 -13.49 9.53
N LEU A 131 -25.49 -12.73 10.62
CA LEU A 131 -24.23 -12.44 11.32
C LEU A 131 -23.51 -13.74 11.71
N LEU A 132 -24.22 -14.66 12.38
CA LEU A 132 -23.65 -15.92 12.83
C LEU A 132 -23.16 -16.78 11.65
N LEU A 133 -23.92 -16.84 10.56
CA LEU A 133 -23.56 -17.60 9.35
C LEU A 133 -22.38 -16.97 8.59
N VAL A 134 -22.34 -15.64 8.49
CA VAL A 134 -21.22 -14.93 7.85
C VAL A 134 -19.94 -15.14 8.66
N GLU A 135 -20.00 -15.00 9.99
CA GLU A 135 -18.85 -15.26 10.86
C GLU A 135 -18.42 -16.74 10.84
N PHE A 136 -19.36 -17.67 10.69
CA PHE A 136 -19.05 -19.09 10.50
C PHE A 136 -18.29 -19.34 9.19
N VAL A 137 -18.77 -18.76 8.08
CA VAL A 137 -18.08 -18.88 6.79
C VAL A 137 -16.73 -18.17 6.82
N TYR A 138 -16.64 -17.00 7.47
CA TYR A 138 -15.36 -16.32 7.68
C TYR A 138 -14.36 -17.23 8.39
N TYR A 139 -14.75 -17.84 9.52
CA TYR A 139 -13.90 -18.76 10.27
C TYR A 139 -13.32 -19.87 9.38
N TRP A 140 -14.17 -20.52 8.57
CA TRP A 140 -13.72 -21.59 7.67
C TRP A 140 -12.88 -21.09 6.50
N THR A 141 -13.18 -19.90 5.98
CA THR A 141 -12.40 -19.24 4.93
C THR A 141 -11.00 -18.96 5.45
N HIS A 142 -10.91 -18.32 6.61
CA HIS A 142 -9.65 -17.94 7.23
C HIS A 142 -8.83 -19.17 7.64
N ARG A 143 -9.47 -20.18 8.24
CA ARG A 143 -8.82 -21.47 8.50
C ARG A 143 -8.29 -22.13 7.22
N ALA A 144 -9.04 -22.08 6.12
CA ALA A 144 -8.58 -22.60 4.84
C ALA A 144 -7.37 -21.81 4.28
N LEU A 145 -7.33 -20.50 4.47
CA LEU A 145 -6.17 -19.66 4.11
C LEU A 145 -4.90 -20.08 4.85
N HIS A 146 -4.99 -20.66 6.05
CA HIS A 146 -3.83 -21.14 6.79
C HIS A 146 -3.50 -22.62 6.52
N GLU A 147 -4.52 -23.48 6.38
CA GLU A 147 -4.34 -24.93 6.28
C GLU A 147 -4.14 -25.48 4.86
N PHE A 148 -4.36 -24.68 3.81
CA PHE A 148 -4.08 -25.06 2.42
C PHE A 148 -2.92 -24.25 1.85
N ASN A 149 -1.81 -24.89 1.48
CA ASN A 149 -0.58 -24.22 1.04
C ASN A 149 -0.79 -23.25 -0.15
N PHE A 150 -1.67 -23.58 -1.10
CA PHE A 150 -2.02 -22.68 -2.19
C PHE A 150 -2.78 -21.43 -1.74
N LEU A 151 -3.66 -21.55 -0.74
CA LEU A 151 -4.40 -20.43 -0.18
C LEU A 151 -3.52 -19.60 0.79
N TRP A 152 -2.64 -20.26 1.52
CA TRP A 152 -1.59 -19.61 2.33
C TRP A 152 -0.69 -18.72 1.48
N ALA A 153 -0.43 -19.07 0.22
CA ALA A 153 0.32 -18.20 -0.67
C ALA A 153 -0.34 -16.82 -0.89
N ALA A 154 -1.67 -16.74 -0.81
CA ALA A 154 -2.41 -15.48 -0.85
C ALA A 154 -2.32 -14.72 0.49
N HIS A 155 -2.44 -15.46 1.59
CA HIS A 155 -2.63 -14.89 2.92
C HIS A 155 -1.35 -14.65 3.71
N GLN A 156 -0.24 -15.31 3.34
CA GLN A 156 1.07 -15.09 3.97
C GLN A 156 1.50 -13.62 3.88
N PHE A 157 1.05 -12.88 2.85
CA PHE A 157 1.34 -11.46 2.72
C PHE A 157 0.82 -10.68 3.92
N HIS A 158 -0.35 -11.02 4.45
CA HIS A 158 -0.91 -10.45 5.68
C HIS A 158 -0.02 -10.78 6.90
N HIS A 159 0.39 -12.05 7.02
CA HIS A 159 1.19 -12.55 8.16
C HIS A 159 2.68 -12.21 8.12
N MET A 160 3.22 -11.77 6.98
CA MET A 160 4.66 -11.54 6.85
C MET A 160 5.17 -10.28 7.57
N ALA A 161 4.26 -9.42 8.06
CA ALA A 161 4.65 -8.24 8.83
C ALA A 161 5.41 -8.66 10.09
N GLU A 162 6.66 -8.21 10.22
CA GLU A 162 7.49 -8.52 11.39
C GLU A 162 7.14 -7.65 12.59
N ASP A 163 6.44 -6.52 12.36
CA ASP A 163 5.89 -5.60 13.36
C ASP A 163 4.38 -5.46 13.14
N VAL A 164 3.56 -5.90 14.10
CA VAL A 164 2.10 -5.76 14.02
C VAL A 164 1.67 -4.44 14.62
N ASN A 165 0.96 -3.64 13.84
CA ASN A 165 0.41 -2.34 14.20
C ASN A 165 -0.87 -2.07 13.41
N ILE A 166 -1.58 -0.98 13.65
CA ILE A 166 -2.92 -0.76 13.07
C ILE A 166 -2.87 -0.69 11.55
N SER A 167 -1.73 -0.26 10.96
CA SER A 167 -1.60 -0.30 9.50
C SER A 167 -1.51 -1.74 8.97
N THR A 168 -1.10 -2.73 9.76
CA THR A 168 -1.07 -4.14 9.36
C THR A 168 -2.47 -4.66 9.02
N THR A 169 -3.54 -4.10 9.58
CA THR A 169 -4.91 -4.49 9.23
C THR A 169 -5.18 -4.35 7.73
N ILE A 170 -4.59 -3.34 7.08
CA ILE A 170 -4.85 -3.05 5.67
C ILE A 170 -3.80 -3.68 4.72
N ARG A 171 -3.07 -4.68 5.23
CA ARG A 171 -2.04 -5.43 4.52
C ARG A 171 -2.61 -6.71 3.92
N ASP A 172 -3.38 -6.58 2.84
CA ASP A 172 -4.02 -7.72 2.18
C ASP A 172 -3.60 -7.87 0.73
N SER A 173 -3.62 -9.12 0.25
CA SER A 173 -3.38 -9.41 -1.16
C SER A 173 -4.68 -9.33 -1.98
N VAL A 174 -4.55 -9.12 -3.29
CA VAL A 174 -5.72 -9.17 -4.19
C VAL A 174 -6.32 -10.57 -4.30
N VAL A 175 -5.53 -11.60 -4.01
CA VAL A 175 -6.02 -12.99 -4.05
C VAL A 175 -6.81 -13.30 -2.80
N ASP A 176 -6.40 -12.78 -1.63
CA ASP A 176 -7.18 -12.86 -0.39
C ASP A 176 -8.58 -12.28 -0.59
N LEU A 177 -8.68 -11.10 -1.19
CA LEU A 177 -9.98 -10.49 -1.52
C LEU A 177 -10.88 -11.45 -2.30
N VAL A 178 -10.36 -12.02 -3.38
CA VAL A 178 -11.13 -12.93 -4.25
C VAL A 178 -11.59 -14.16 -3.48
N ILE A 179 -10.74 -14.70 -2.58
CA ILE A 179 -11.09 -15.84 -1.73
C ILE A 179 -12.22 -15.47 -0.76
N TYR A 180 -12.09 -14.34 -0.07
CA TYR A 180 -13.11 -13.84 0.87
C TYR A 180 -14.44 -13.45 0.19
N ASP A 181 -14.43 -13.07 -1.09
CA ASP A 181 -15.64 -12.79 -1.86
C ASP A 181 -16.32 -14.07 -2.40
N ILE A 182 -15.56 -15.12 -2.70
CA ILE A 182 -16.09 -16.38 -3.28
C ILE A 182 -16.62 -17.33 -2.21
N PHE A 183 -15.92 -17.49 -1.09
CA PHE A 183 -16.32 -18.45 -0.04
C PHE A 183 -17.73 -18.22 0.52
N PRO A 184 -18.22 -16.97 0.67
CA PRO A 184 -19.59 -16.69 1.09
C PRO A 184 -20.67 -16.98 0.04
N ILE A 185 -20.33 -17.27 -1.22
CA ILE A 185 -21.32 -17.50 -2.29
C ILE A 185 -22.41 -18.53 -1.93
N PRO A 186 -22.11 -19.68 -1.27
CA PRO A 186 -23.14 -20.64 -0.86
C PRO A 186 -24.17 -20.05 0.12
N LEU A 187 -23.88 -18.95 0.81
CA LEU A 187 -24.86 -18.27 1.67
C LEU A 187 -26.02 -17.66 0.87
N ALA A 188 -25.90 -17.52 -0.46
CA ALA A 188 -26.99 -17.11 -1.34
C ALA A 188 -28.19 -18.06 -1.29
N LEU A 189 -28.02 -19.27 -0.76
CA LEU A 189 -29.14 -20.19 -0.55
C LEU A 189 -30.06 -19.78 0.62
N PHE A 190 -29.63 -18.85 1.48
CA PHE A 190 -30.31 -18.51 2.73
C PHE A 190 -30.36 -17.00 3.03
N ILE A 191 -29.33 -16.24 2.65
CA ILE A 191 -29.11 -14.86 3.07
C ILE A 191 -29.28 -13.90 1.90
N HIS A 192 -30.10 -12.86 2.10
CA HIS A 192 -30.26 -11.76 1.14
C HIS A 192 -28.92 -11.08 0.85
N PRO A 193 -28.63 -10.71 -0.41
CA PRO A 193 -27.39 -10.00 -0.76
C PRO A 193 -27.19 -8.74 0.10
N GLN A 194 -28.23 -7.95 0.35
CA GLN A 194 -28.15 -6.71 1.13
C GLN A 194 -27.58 -6.95 2.53
N ILE A 195 -28.04 -8.01 3.20
CA ILE A 195 -27.59 -8.35 4.55
C ILE A 195 -26.17 -8.94 4.50
N LEU A 196 -25.86 -9.77 3.50
CA LEU A 196 -24.50 -10.30 3.33
C LEU A 196 -23.48 -9.15 3.20
N PHE A 197 -23.71 -8.20 2.28
CA PHE A 197 -22.76 -7.13 2.03
C PHE A 197 -22.58 -6.19 3.22
N VAL A 198 -23.62 -6.00 4.04
CA VAL A 198 -23.47 -5.28 5.33
C VAL A 198 -22.53 -6.05 6.26
N HIS A 199 -22.77 -7.36 6.45
CA HIS A 199 -21.96 -8.16 7.37
C HIS A 199 -20.53 -8.38 6.89
N LEU A 200 -20.28 -8.52 5.59
CA LEU A 200 -18.92 -8.59 5.05
C LEU A 200 -18.14 -7.30 5.34
N GLN A 201 -18.78 -6.14 5.15
CA GLN A 201 -18.17 -4.85 5.48
C GLN A 201 -17.92 -4.72 6.98
N PHE A 202 -18.94 -4.97 7.81
CA PHE A 202 -18.79 -4.82 9.26
C PHE A 202 -17.74 -5.78 9.82
N SER A 203 -17.64 -7.01 9.31
CA SER A 203 -16.65 -7.99 9.75
C SER A 203 -15.23 -7.53 9.39
N LEU A 204 -15.03 -7.01 8.17
CA LEU A 204 -13.74 -6.42 7.76
C LEU A 204 -13.37 -5.20 8.61
N ILE A 205 -14.34 -4.30 8.82
CA ILE A 205 -14.13 -3.06 9.56
C ILE A 205 -13.85 -3.33 11.03
N TYR A 206 -14.54 -4.30 11.64
CA TYR A 206 -14.29 -4.70 13.02
C TYR A 206 -12.82 -5.09 13.24
N GLN A 207 -12.18 -5.68 12.24
CA GLN A 207 -10.79 -6.12 12.37
C GLN A 207 -9.78 -4.96 12.41
N ILE A 208 -10.16 -3.73 12.03
CA ILE A 208 -9.26 -2.55 11.98
C ILE A 208 -8.47 -2.35 13.27
N TRP A 209 -9.11 -2.53 14.42
CA TRP A 209 -8.48 -2.28 15.71
C TRP A 209 -7.75 -3.50 16.27
N LEU A 210 -7.86 -4.68 15.68
CA LEU A 210 -7.28 -5.92 16.22
C LEU A 210 -5.74 -5.94 16.13
N HIS A 211 -5.17 -5.39 15.06
CA HIS A 211 -3.73 -5.41 14.83
C HIS A 211 -3.00 -4.35 15.66
N ASN A 212 -2.81 -4.58 16.96
CA ASN A 212 -1.98 -3.70 17.76
C ASN A 212 -1.35 -4.40 18.97
N GLU A 213 -0.27 -3.80 19.48
CA GLU A 213 0.46 -4.25 20.67
C GLU A 213 0.23 -3.34 21.90
N VAL A 214 -0.75 -2.44 21.83
CA VAL A 214 -1.02 -1.44 22.89
C VAL A 214 -2.20 -1.83 23.77
N VAL A 215 -3.20 -2.52 23.23
CA VAL A 215 -4.36 -3.01 23.97
C VAL A 215 -4.02 -4.32 24.66
N GLY A 216 -4.15 -4.32 25.99
CA GLY A 216 -3.96 -5.49 26.86
C GLY A 216 -5.21 -6.36 26.99
N HIS A 217 -5.36 -7.02 28.14
CA HIS A 217 -6.48 -7.91 28.41
C HIS A 217 -7.80 -7.15 28.63
N LEU A 218 -8.86 -7.58 27.94
CA LEU A 218 -10.21 -7.01 28.01
C LEU A 218 -11.20 -7.84 28.86
N GLY A 219 -10.69 -8.77 29.66
CA GLY A 219 -11.50 -9.56 30.59
C GLY A 219 -12.53 -10.45 29.86
N PRO A 220 -13.78 -10.52 30.35
CA PRO A 220 -14.76 -11.47 29.82
C PRO A 220 -15.16 -11.29 28.35
N LEU A 221 -14.89 -10.13 27.74
CA LEU A 221 -15.19 -9.91 26.32
C LEU A 221 -14.46 -10.91 25.42
N GLU A 222 -13.23 -11.30 25.80
CA GLU A 222 -12.41 -12.29 25.10
C GLU A 222 -13.05 -13.69 25.06
N TYR A 223 -14.10 -13.96 25.85
CA TYR A 223 -14.84 -15.22 25.70
C TYR A 223 -15.66 -15.29 24.40
N LEU A 224 -16.15 -14.14 23.94
CA LEU A 224 -17.13 -14.06 22.85
C LEU A 224 -16.56 -13.42 21.60
N ILE A 225 -15.85 -12.29 21.75
CA ILE A 225 -15.36 -11.49 20.62
C ILE A 225 -13.85 -11.59 20.47
N ASN A 226 -13.37 -11.49 19.24
CA ASN A 226 -11.94 -11.42 18.95
C ASN A 226 -11.41 -10.06 19.44
N THR A 227 -10.22 -10.07 20.02
CA THR A 227 -9.57 -8.90 20.59
C THR A 227 -8.13 -8.82 20.11
N PRO A 228 -7.45 -7.68 20.25
CA PRO A 228 -6.05 -7.56 19.87
C PRO A 228 -5.16 -8.63 20.50
N ARG A 229 -5.47 -9.07 21.73
CA ARG A 229 -4.75 -10.14 22.41
C ARG A 229 -4.83 -11.46 21.66
N GLN A 230 -6.02 -11.85 21.24
CA GLN A 230 -6.26 -13.10 20.51
C GLN A 230 -5.74 -13.03 19.08
N HIS A 231 -5.87 -11.87 18.44
CA HIS A 231 -5.36 -11.64 17.09
C HIS A 231 -3.82 -11.58 17.05
N ARG A 232 -3.15 -11.11 18.11
CA ARG A 232 -1.69 -11.24 18.22
C ARG A 232 -1.23 -12.69 18.21
N VAL A 233 -1.92 -13.58 18.94
CA VAL A 233 -1.64 -15.02 18.90
C VAL A 233 -1.78 -15.53 17.48
N HIS A 234 -2.85 -15.15 16.78
CA HIS A 234 -3.06 -15.54 15.39
C HIS A 234 -1.90 -15.12 14.46
N HIS A 235 -1.36 -13.92 14.64
CA HIS A 235 -0.20 -13.43 13.89
C HIS A 235 1.16 -13.98 14.37
N GLY A 236 1.19 -14.67 15.49
CA GLY A 236 2.43 -15.18 16.09
C GLY A 236 3.01 -16.34 15.31
N LYS A 237 4.34 -16.36 15.18
CA LYS A 237 5.08 -17.51 14.64
C LYS A 237 5.64 -18.43 15.73
N ASN A 238 5.42 -18.11 17.00
CA ASN A 238 5.75 -19.00 18.11
C ASN A 238 5.04 -20.34 17.91
N PRO A 239 5.64 -21.49 18.27
CA PRO A 239 4.99 -22.79 18.06
C PRO A 239 3.56 -22.89 18.63
N TYR A 240 3.28 -22.28 19.79
CA TYR A 240 1.94 -22.31 20.39
C TYR A 240 0.89 -21.45 19.65
N CYS A 241 1.35 -20.51 18.81
CA CYS A 241 0.52 -19.58 18.05
C CYS A 241 0.02 -20.15 16.71
N ILE A 242 0.68 -21.21 16.20
CA ILE A 242 0.45 -21.73 14.86
C ILE A 242 -0.94 -22.36 14.76
N ASP A 243 -1.66 -21.98 13.69
CA ASP A 243 -2.99 -22.49 13.37
C ASP A 243 -4.02 -22.25 14.48
N LYS A 244 -4.02 -21.04 15.06
CA LYS A 244 -4.92 -20.60 16.14
C LYS A 244 -5.73 -19.35 15.79
N ASN A 245 -6.88 -19.21 16.45
CA ASN A 245 -7.70 -17.99 16.49
C ASN A 245 -8.09 -17.43 15.12
N TYR A 246 -8.90 -18.16 14.36
CA TYR A 246 -9.31 -17.78 13.00
C TYR A 246 -10.53 -16.83 12.92
N GLY A 247 -11.29 -16.63 13.99
CA GLY A 247 -12.50 -15.79 13.97
C GLY A 247 -12.22 -14.30 13.70
N ALA A 248 -13.07 -13.63 12.93
CA ALA A 248 -13.00 -12.19 12.69
C ALA A 248 -13.54 -11.40 13.89
N LEU A 249 -14.85 -11.45 14.11
CA LEU A 249 -15.54 -10.84 15.24
C LEU A 249 -15.76 -11.86 16.34
N LEU A 250 -16.22 -13.08 16.03
CA LEU A 250 -16.65 -14.06 17.04
C LEU A 250 -15.63 -15.17 17.27
N MET A 251 -15.24 -15.38 18.53
CA MET A 251 -14.33 -16.47 18.95
C MET A 251 -15.06 -17.79 19.24
N ILE A 252 -16.39 -17.83 19.09
CA ILE A 252 -17.19 -19.02 19.37
C ILE A 252 -16.79 -20.21 18.49
N TRP A 253 -16.47 -19.96 17.22
CA TRP A 253 -16.08 -21.01 16.28
C TRP A 253 -14.72 -21.60 16.60
N ASP A 254 -13.75 -20.77 17.00
CA ASP A 254 -12.46 -21.25 17.50
C ASP A 254 -12.59 -22.15 18.71
N ARG A 255 -13.55 -21.87 19.60
CA ARG A 255 -13.83 -22.71 20.77
C ARG A 255 -14.50 -24.02 20.37
N ILE A 256 -15.49 -23.97 19.49
CA ILE A 256 -16.22 -25.17 19.02
C ILE A 256 -15.28 -26.12 18.27
N PHE A 257 -14.38 -25.59 17.44
CA PHE A 257 -13.49 -26.37 16.58
C PHE A 257 -12.08 -26.57 17.15
N GLY A 258 -11.82 -26.12 18.39
CA GLY A 258 -10.59 -26.40 19.13
C GLY A 258 -9.35 -25.63 18.65
N THR A 259 -9.53 -24.48 18.01
CA THR A 259 -8.44 -23.61 17.51
C THR A 259 -8.21 -22.37 18.39
N TYR A 260 -8.99 -22.22 19.47
CA TYR A 260 -8.81 -21.15 20.44
C TYR A 260 -7.50 -21.28 21.22
N GLN A 261 -6.72 -20.20 21.29
CA GLN A 261 -5.50 -20.08 22.09
C GLN A 261 -5.42 -18.70 22.75
N VAL A 262 -5.08 -18.69 24.04
CA VAL A 262 -4.82 -17.45 24.79
C VAL A 262 -3.36 -17.01 24.60
N GLU A 263 -3.10 -15.70 24.57
CA GLU A 263 -1.74 -15.16 24.63
C GLU A 263 -1.15 -15.45 26.01
N LEU A 264 0.02 -16.09 26.03
CA LEU A 264 0.74 -16.44 27.26
C LEU A 264 1.52 -15.21 27.75
N ASP A 265 1.35 -14.83 29.01
CA ASP A 265 2.00 -13.63 29.56
C ASP A 265 3.51 -13.83 29.73
N GLU A 266 3.96 -15.08 29.85
CA GLU A 266 5.36 -15.46 30.04
C GLU A 266 6.15 -15.54 28.73
N GLU A 267 5.47 -15.65 27.58
CA GLU A 267 6.09 -15.87 26.27
C GLU A 267 5.74 -14.76 25.28
N LYS A 268 6.72 -13.89 25.01
CA LYS A 268 6.53 -12.77 24.08
C LYS A 268 6.27 -13.30 22.67
N ILE A 269 5.15 -12.90 22.08
CA ILE A 269 4.84 -13.22 20.69
C ILE A 269 5.85 -12.55 19.75
N VAL A 270 6.31 -13.31 18.77
CA VAL A 270 7.12 -12.85 17.66
C VAL A 270 6.33 -13.02 16.38
N PHE A 271 6.28 -11.97 15.56
CA PHE A 271 5.49 -11.93 14.33
C PHE A 271 6.29 -12.34 13.07
N GLY A 272 5.65 -12.26 11.92
CA GLY A 272 6.17 -12.71 10.64
C GLY A 272 5.81 -14.18 10.36
N THR A 273 6.35 -14.74 9.29
CA THR A 273 6.10 -16.13 8.91
C THR A 273 7.16 -17.07 9.48
N VAL A 274 6.82 -18.36 9.62
CA VAL A 274 7.77 -19.43 9.97
C VAL A 274 8.84 -19.57 8.88
N SER A 275 8.42 -19.53 7.61
CA SER A 275 9.35 -19.40 6.49
C SER A 275 9.99 -18.01 6.50
N PRO A 276 11.29 -17.88 6.17
CA PRO A 276 11.95 -16.58 6.08
C PRO A 276 11.23 -15.62 5.13
N THR A 277 10.98 -14.40 5.60
CA THR A 277 10.38 -13.34 4.79
C THR A 277 11.37 -12.86 3.72
N PRO A 278 10.90 -12.57 2.49
CA PRO A 278 11.73 -11.94 1.46
C PRO A 278 12.34 -10.62 1.96
N LYS A 279 13.66 -10.45 1.77
CA LYS A 279 14.39 -9.22 2.13
C LYS A 279 14.25 -8.16 1.03
N THR A 280 13.06 -7.61 0.88
CA THR A 280 12.68 -6.69 -0.21
C THR A 280 11.46 -5.87 0.18
N PHE A 281 11.30 -4.69 -0.41
CA PHE A 281 10.03 -3.93 -0.38
C PHE A 281 9.31 -3.95 -1.74
N ASP A 282 9.78 -4.77 -2.68
CA ASP A 282 9.07 -5.04 -3.94
C ASP A 282 7.72 -5.75 -3.67
N MET A 283 6.62 -5.00 -3.82
CA MET A 283 5.27 -5.48 -3.50
C MET A 283 4.88 -6.73 -4.28
N MET A 284 5.24 -6.84 -5.56
CA MET A 284 4.88 -8.00 -6.38
C MET A 284 5.55 -9.27 -5.85
N THR A 285 6.82 -9.16 -5.43
CA THR A 285 7.52 -10.26 -4.75
C THR A 285 6.90 -10.58 -3.41
N LEU A 286 6.50 -9.58 -2.62
CA LEU A 286 5.88 -9.79 -1.32
C LEU A 286 4.51 -10.48 -1.44
N MET A 287 3.67 -10.07 -2.40
CA MET A 287 2.33 -10.62 -2.63
C MET A 287 2.38 -12.01 -3.29
N PHE A 288 3.19 -12.19 -4.33
CA PHE A 288 3.12 -13.39 -5.18
C PHE A 288 4.33 -14.32 -5.07
N GLY A 289 5.41 -13.89 -4.40
CA GLY A 289 6.66 -14.65 -4.36
C GLY A 289 6.51 -16.05 -3.75
N TYR A 290 5.59 -16.23 -2.81
CA TYR A 290 5.36 -17.53 -2.17
C TYR A 290 4.80 -18.58 -3.15
N TYR A 291 4.05 -18.19 -4.20
CA TYR A 291 3.57 -19.13 -5.21
C TYR A 291 4.70 -19.87 -5.92
N LYS A 292 5.89 -19.27 -6.01
CA LYS A 292 7.08 -19.96 -6.51
C LYS A 292 7.43 -21.17 -5.66
N ASN A 293 7.34 -21.06 -4.33
CA ASN A 293 7.59 -22.19 -3.41
C ASN A 293 6.51 -23.27 -3.56
N VAL A 294 5.23 -22.87 -3.71
CA VAL A 294 4.13 -23.80 -3.98
C VAL A 294 4.40 -24.61 -5.25
N TRP A 295 4.78 -23.92 -6.34
CA TRP A 295 5.05 -24.57 -7.62
C TRP A 295 6.30 -25.45 -7.60
N GLN A 296 7.35 -25.02 -6.91
CA GLN A 296 8.55 -25.84 -6.72
C GLN A 296 8.26 -27.12 -5.93
N ARG A 297 7.48 -27.02 -4.84
CA ARG A 297 7.03 -28.20 -4.08
C ARG A 297 6.21 -29.14 -4.95
N PHE A 298 5.28 -28.60 -5.73
CA PHE A 298 4.48 -29.38 -6.67
C PHE A 298 5.35 -30.12 -7.71
N ASN A 299 6.33 -29.47 -8.32
CA ASN A 299 7.19 -30.09 -9.33
C ASN A 299 8.15 -31.14 -8.76
N ASN A 300 8.54 -31.00 -7.49
CA ASN A 300 9.45 -31.92 -6.81
C ASN A 300 8.75 -33.18 -6.27
N CYS A 301 7.42 -33.28 -6.36
CA CYS A 301 6.67 -34.47 -5.95
C CYS A 301 6.65 -35.52 -7.06
N ASP A 302 6.82 -36.79 -6.69
CA ASP A 302 7.00 -37.89 -7.64
C ASP A 302 5.68 -38.34 -8.27
N ASN A 303 4.61 -38.36 -7.48
CA ASN A 303 3.30 -38.88 -7.89
C ASN A 303 2.18 -37.84 -7.80
N PHE A 304 1.06 -38.12 -8.47
CA PHE A 304 -0.08 -37.20 -8.54
C PHE A 304 -0.69 -36.89 -7.16
N SER A 305 -0.72 -37.87 -6.25
CA SER A 305 -1.27 -37.68 -4.91
C SER A 305 -0.44 -36.68 -4.10
N GLU A 306 0.89 -36.82 -4.13
CA GLU A 306 1.81 -35.88 -3.49
C GLU A 306 1.76 -34.50 -4.14
N LYS A 307 1.59 -34.43 -5.46
CA LYS A 307 1.35 -33.17 -6.17
C LYS A 307 0.11 -32.46 -5.68
N MET A 308 -1.00 -33.17 -5.49
CA MET A 308 -2.22 -32.60 -4.92
C MET A 308 -2.02 -32.20 -3.45
N ALA A 309 -1.31 -33.01 -2.66
CA ALA A 309 -0.96 -32.67 -1.29
C ALA A 309 -0.08 -31.40 -1.22
N ALA A 310 0.88 -31.22 -2.12
CA ALA A 310 1.70 -30.00 -2.18
C ALA A 310 0.89 -28.72 -2.40
N LEU A 311 -0.30 -28.80 -3.01
CA LEU A 311 -1.22 -27.68 -3.18
C LEU A 311 -2.20 -27.54 -2.00
N PHE A 312 -2.78 -28.65 -1.58
CA PHE A 312 -3.96 -28.66 -0.71
C PHE A 312 -3.72 -29.10 0.73
N TYR A 313 -2.49 -29.51 1.08
CA TYR A 313 -2.08 -29.72 2.47
C TYR A 313 -1.38 -28.47 2.98
N GLY A 314 -1.13 -28.39 4.29
CA GLY A 314 -0.63 -27.18 4.94
C GLY A 314 0.78 -26.79 4.50
N PRO A 315 1.19 -25.54 4.77
CA PRO A 315 2.52 -25.06 4.41
C PRO A 315 3.65 -25.88 5.05
N GLY A 316 3.42 -26.51 6.21
CA GLY A 316 4.37 -27.41 6.89
C GLY A 316 4.47 -28.83 6.33
N TRP A 317 3.63 -29.23 5.38
CA TRP A 317 3.60 -30.61 4.87
C TRP A 317 4.80 -30.96 3.96
N SER A 318 5.27 -32.21 4.04
CA SER A 318 6.13 -32.83 3.02
C SER A 318 5.79 -34.33 2.91
N PRO A 319 6.23 -35.04 1.86
CA PRO A 319 5.99 -36.48 1.75
C PRO A 319 6.36 -37.22 3.05
N GLY A 320 5.44 -38.07 3.53
CA GLY A 320 5.57 -38.79 4.81
C GLY A 320 5.11 -38.04 6.06
N LYS A 321 4.78 -36.74 5.99
CA LYS A 321 4.29 -35.96 7.14
C LYS A 321 2.75 -35.87 7.20
N PRO A 322 2.16 -35.59 8.38
CA PRO A 322 0.74 -35.29 8.52
C PRO A 322 0.33 -34.06 7.70
N ARG A 323 -0.97 -33.94 7.40
CA ARG A 323 -1.55 -32.88 6.52
C ARG A 323 -1.07 -31.46 6.83
N LEU A 324 -0.87 -31.08 8.09
CA LEU A 324 -0.45 -29.71 8.44
C LEU A 324 1.06 -29.60 8.68
N GLY A 325 1.81 -30.68 8.54
CA GLY A 325 3.20 -30.78 8.99
C GLY A 325 3.30 -31.29 10.43
N LEU A 326 4.49 -31.13 11.01
CA LEU A 326 4.79 -31.48 12.39
C LEU A 326 5.06 -30.19 13.17
N ILE A 327 4.37 -30.00 14.29
CA ILE A 327 4.53 -28.79 15.11
C ILE A 327 5.92 -28.73 15.75
N GLU A 328 6.50 -29.90 16.01
CA GLU A 328 7.83 -30.08 16.62
C GLU A 328 8.97 -29.61 15.69
N GLU A 329 8.69 -29.45 14.39
CA GLU A 329 9.65 -28.93 13.43
C GLU A 329 9.64 -27.39 13.33
N ILE A 330 8.66 -26.73 13.96
CA ILE A 330 8.58 -25.28 13.97
C ILE A 330 9.67 -24.75 14.90
N PRO A 331 10.60 -23.90 14.41
CA PRO A 331 11.70 -23.42 15.23
C PRO A 331 11.19 -22.67 16.47
N GLU A 332 11.71 -23.05 17.62
CA GLU A 332 11.50 -22.30 18.86
C GLU A 332 11.99 -20.86 18.72
N VAL A 333 11.28 -19.96 19.38
CA VAL A 333 11.62 -18.54 19.35
C VAL A 333 12.66 -18.24 20.42
N ASP A 334 13.88 -17.91 20.01
CA ASP A 334 14.89 -17.40 20.94
C ASP A 334 14.60 -15.93 21.29
N HIS A 335 13.99 -15.70 22.45
CA HIS A 335 13.71 -14.36 22.97
C HIS A 335 14.95 -13.56 23.38
N LYS A 336 16.11 -14.21 23.53
CA LYS A 336 17.39 -13.56 23.89
C LYS A 336 18.19 -13.15 22.67
N ALA A 337 17.99 -13.81 21.53
CA ALA A 337 18.66 -13.45 20.29
C ALA A 337 18.18 -12.09 19.76
N PRO A 338 19.08 -11.24 19.23
CA PRO A 338 18.69 -10.04 18.54
C PRO A 338 17.88 -10.39 17.28
N ARG A 339 16.71 -9.77 17.12
CA ARG A 339 15.86 -9.96 15.95
C ARG A 339 16.35 -9.06 14.82
N TYR A 340 16.76 -9.67 13.71
CA TYR A 340 17.19 -8.95 12.51
C TYR A 340 16.02 -8.83 11.54
N THR A 341 15.37 -7.66 11.52
CA THR A 341 14.36 -7.32 10.52
C THR A 341 15.01 -6.63 9.32
N TYR A 342 14.49 -6.86 8.11
CA TYR A 342 15.02 -6.19 6.92
C TYR A 342 14.71 -4.68 6.99
N THR A 343 15.75 -3.87 7.16
CA THR A 343 15.68 -2.41 7.32
C THR A 343 16.75 -1.74 6.45
N PRO A 344 16.49 -1.56 5.14
CA PRO A 344 17.45 -0.93 4.24
C PRO A 344 17.64 0.53 4.63
N TYR A 345 18.85 1.05 4.40
CA TYR A 345 19.12 2.47 4.61
C TYR A 345 18.46 3.29 3.49
N VAL A 346 17.53 4.16 3.88
CA VAL A 346 16.86 5.10 2.99
C VAL A 346 17.11 6.52 3.49
N ALA A 347 17.76 7.34 2.65
CA ALA A 347 18.06 8.73 2.98
C ALA A 347 16.78 9.52 3.33
N VAL A 348 16.86 10.44 4.28
CA VAL A 348 15.71 11.22 4.78
C VAL A 348 14.95 11.92 3.66
N TRP A 349 15.66 12.50 2.68
CA TRP A 349 15.01 13.16 1.54
C TRP A 349 14.24 12.17 0.66
N LYS A 350 14.71 10.92 0.50
CA LYS A 350 13.96 9.87 -0.22
C LYS A 350 12.70 9.48 0.55
N LYS A 351 12.76 9.40 1.89
CA LYS A 351 11.57 9.16 2.72
C LYS A 351 10.55 10.29 2.58
N ALA A 352 11.00 11.56 2.63
CA ALA A 352 10.15 12.72 2.40
C ALA A 352 9.54 12.73 0.99
N TYR A 353 10.32 12.36 -0.02
CA TYR A 353 9.85 12.20 -1.41
C TYR A 353 8.76 11.14 -1.53
N ILE A 354 8.98 9.94 -0.98
CA ILE A 354 8.00 8.84 -1.00
C ILE A 354 6.75 9.23 -0.22
N LEU A 355 6.89 9.88 0.94
CA LEU A 355 5.75 10.36 1.73
C LEU A 355 4.90 11.35 0.93
N PHE A 356 5.53 12.33 0.26
CA PHE A 356 4.81 13.28 -0.60
C PHE A 356 4.03 12.58 -1.71
N HIS A 357 4.67 11.66 -2.45
CA HIS A 357 4.00 10.92 -3.54
C HIS A 357 2.92 9.96 -3.02
N SER A 358 3.12 9.37 -1.84
CA SER A 358 2.12 8.51 -1.20
C SER A 358 0.88 9.30 -0.78
N LEU A 359 1.07 10.50 -0.21
CA LEU A 359 -0.04 11.41 0.11
C LEU A 359 -0.76 11.89 -1.15
N ALA A 360 -0.02 12.22 -2.22
CA ALA A 360 -0.60 12.57 -3.50
C ALA A 360 -1.49 11.44 -4.08
N ILE A 361 -1.01 10.20 -4.02
CA ILE A 361 -1.77 9.01 -4.45
C ILE A 361 -3.00 8.82 -3.56
N LEU A 362 -2.87 8.94 -2.23
CA LEU A 362 -3.99 8.78 -1.30
C LEU A 362 -5.09 9.82 -1.52
N ILE A 363 -4.71 11.09 -1.73
CA ILE A 363 -5.64 12.18 -2.05
C ILE A 363 -6.32 11.90 -3.39
N GLY A 364 -5.54 11.57 -4.43
CA GLY A 364 -6.08 11.23 -5.75
C GLY A 364 -7.03 10.03 -5.67
N PHE A 365 -6.69 9.01 -4.90
CA PHE A 365 -7.51 7.84 -4.67
C PHE A 365 -8.85 8.18 -4.00
N TYR A 366 -8.82 8.94 -2.90
CA TYR A 366 -10.03 9.38 -2.20
C TYR A 366 -10.97 10.17 -3.12
N MET A 367 -10.40 10.98 -4.03
CA MET A 367 -11.18 11.74 -5.01
C MET A 367 -11.86 10.87 -6.08
N ILE A 368 -11.23 9.76 -6.48
CA ILE A 368 -11.67 8.97 -7.64
C ILE A 368 -12.46 7.71 -7.29
N VAL A 369 -12.20 7.07 -6.14
CA VAL A 369 -12.67 5.70 -5.85
C VAL A 369 -14.18 5.56 -5.87
N ASP A 370 -14.92 6.55 -5.34
CA ASP A 370 -16.38 6.52 -5.31
C ASP A 370 -17.02 7.38 -6.43
N HIS A 371 -16.20 8.02 -7.27
CA HIS A 371 -16.70 8.91 -8.31
C HIS A 371 -17.44 8.10 -9.39
N PRO A 372 -18.73 8.35 -9.66
CA PRO A 372 -19.55 7.52 -10.54
C PRO A 372 -19.00 7.41 -11.97
N LEU A 373 -18.48 8.52 -12.53
CA LEU A 373 -17.88 8.54 -13.87
C LEU A 373 -16.53 7.83 -13.98
N ILE A 374 -15.96 7.38 -12.85
CA ILE A 374 -14.69 6.65 -12.81
C ILE A 374 -14.97 5.20 -12.45
N LYS A 375 -15.66 4.94 -11.33
CA LYS A 375 -15.88 3.56 -10.83
C LYS A 375 -16.65 2.67 -11.80
N PHE A 376 -17.51 3.24 -12.64
CA PHE A 376 -18.27 2.50 -13.66
C PHE A 376 -17.63 2.52 -15.06
N ASP A 377 -16.47 3.15 -15.22
CA ASP A 377 -15.70 3.16 -16.48
C ASP A 377 -14.52 2.17 -16.38
N PRO A 378 -14.57 1.04 -17.09
CA PRO A 378 -13.52 0.02 -17.02
C PRO A 378 -12.14 0.53 -17.44
N TRP A 379 -12.06 1.45 -18.39
CA TRP A 379 -10.80 1.99 -18.87
C TRP A 379 -10.17 2.90 -17.83
N LYS A 380 -10.94 3.81 -17.23
CA LYS A 380 -10.44 4.67 -16.16
C LYS A 380 -9.99 3.86 -14.94
N MET A 381 -10.74 2.83 -14.55
CA MET A 381 -10.35 1.94 -13.46
C MET A 381 -9.06 1.17 -13.80
N THR A 382 -8.90 0.72 -15.05
CA THR A 382 -7.65 0.07 -15.52
C THR A 382 -6.46 1.03 -15.46
N PHE A 383 -6.63 2.30 -15.87
CA PHE A 383 -5.59 3.32 -15.73
C PHE A 383 -5.23 3.58 -14.26
N CYS A 384 -6.22 3.64 -13.36
CA CYS A 384 -6.00 3.79 -11.92
C CYS A 384 -5.16 2.63 -11.36
N MET A 385 -5.56 1.39 -11.67
CA MET A 385 -4.84 0.20 -11.21
C MET A 385 -3.41 0.15 -11.78
N THR A 386 -3.24 0.42 -13.07
CA THR A 386 -1.94 0.40 -13.73
C THR A 386 -0.99 1.43 -13.14
N TYR A 387 -1.47 2.67 -12.94
CA TYR A 387 -0.65 3.72 -12.34
C TYR A 387 -0.29 3.39 -10.89
N LEU A 388 -1.23 2.87 -10.11
CA LEU A 388 -1.00 2.47 -8.72
C LEU A 388 0.07 1.35 -8.62
N LEU A 389 -0.04 0.30 -9.43
CA LEU A 389 0.95 -0.79 -9.47
C LEU A 389 2.34 -0.26 -9.86
N LEU A 390 2.41 0.63 -10.85
CA LEU A 390 3.66 1.27 -11.25
C LEU A 390 4.26 2.10 -10.11
N ALA A 391 3.43 2.88 -9.41
CA ALA A 391 3.89 3.71 -8.30
C ALA A 391 4.46 2.89 -7.13
N ILE A 392 3.76 1.82 -6.75
CA ILE A 392 4.17 0.96 -5.65
C ILE A 392 5.45 0.18 -6.01
N THR A 393 5.56 -0.30 -7.25
CA THR A 393 6.80 -0.93 -7.75
C THR A 393 7.97 0.05 -7.67
N SER A 394 7.73 1.32 -8.00
CA SER A 394 8.72 2.38 -7.90
C SER A 394 9.15 2.66 -6.45
N PHE A 395 8.20 2.71 -5.51
CA PHE A 395 8.51 2.89 -4.08
C PHE A 395 9.31 1.72 -3.51
N GLY A 396 8.96 0.48 -3.86
CA GLY A 396 9.75 -0.70 -3.50
C GLY A 396 11.18 -0.62 -4.03
N ALA A 397 11.36 -0.18 -5.29
CA ALA A 397 12.67 0.02 -5.88
C ALA A 397 13.49 1.14 -5.19
N LEU A 398 12.82 2.19 -4.69
CA LEU A 398 13.46 3.26 -3.92
C LEU A 398 13.91 2.78 -2.53
N PHE A 399 13.09 1.99 -1.84
CA PHE A 399 13.43 1.40 -0.55
C PHE A 399 14.59 0.41 -0.65
N ASP A 400 14.59 -0.44 -1.69
CA ASP A 400 15.64 -1.42 -1.94
C ASP A 400 16.87 -0.86 -2.68
N ASN A 401 16.84 0.43 -3.05
CA ASN A 401 17.89 1.11 -3.80
C ASN A 401 18.32 0.34 -5.09
N ARG A 402 17.34 -0.12 -5.87
CA ARG A 402 17.56 -0.93 -7.09
C ARG A 402 18.29 -0.14 -8.17
N SER A 403 19.11 -0.82 -8.97
CA SER A 403 19.91 -0.17 -10.04
C SER A 403 19.08 0.59 -11.08
N TYR A 404 17.86 0.13 -11.36
CA TYR A 404 16.95 0.73 -12.34
C TYR A 404 16.05 1.83 -11.76
N LEU A 405 16.21 2.21 -10.49
CA LEU A 405 15.28 3.13 -9.79
C LEU A 405 15.10 4.46 -10.52
N ILE A 406 16.18 5.03 -11.09
CA ILE A 406 16.14 6.37 -11.68
C ILE A 406 15.27 6.38 -12.94
N ILE A 407 15.46 5.37 -13.80
CA ILE A 407 14.70 5.23 -15.03
C ILE A 407 13.22 4.95 -14.69
N LEU A 408 12.98 4.11 -13.68
CA LEU A 408 11.62 3.78 -13.24
C LEU A 408 10.87 4.99 -12.68
N GLU A 409 11.51 5.84 -11.87
CA GLU A 409 10.87 7.05 -11.32
C GLU A 409 10.59 8.10 -12.40
N ILE A 410 11.50 8.32 -13.35
CA ILE A 410 11.24 9.18 -14.51
C ILE A 410 10.03 8.65 -15.27
N PHE A 411 10.03 7.36 -15.58
CA PHE A 411 8.94 6.72 -16.30
C PHE A 411 7.61 6.85 -15.55
N ARG A 412 7.57 6.52 -14.25
CA ARG A 412 6.38 6.68 -13.41
C ARG A 412 5.83 8.11 -13.45
N CYS A 413 6.69 9.10 -13.29
CA CYS A 413 6.26 10.49 -13.28
C CYS A 413 5.81 10.99 -14.65
N VAL A 414 6.34 10.47 -15.76
CA VAL A 414 5.82 10.75 -17.11
C VAL A 414 4.47 10.08 -17.32
N VAL A 415 4.32 8.82 -16.92
CA VAL A 415 3.05 8.07 -17.01
C VAL A 415 1.94 8.72 -16.20
N TYR A 416 2.26 9.41 -15.09
CA TYR A 416 1.29 10.22 -14.35
C TYR A 416 0.55 11.23 -15.25
N PHE A 417 1.21 11.87 -16.22
CA PHE A 417 0.56 12.85 -17.11
C PHE A 417 -0.38 12.18 -18.12
N VAL A 418 -0.10 10.94 -18.51
CA VAL A 418 -1.04 10.12 -19.29
C VAL A 418 -2.25 9.77 -18.42
N PHE A 419 -2.02 9.33 -17.18
CA PHE A 419 -3.07 9.06 -16.21
C PHE A 419 -3.95 10.30 -15.92
N ASP A 420 -3.35 11.46 -15.65
CA ASP A 420 -4.04 12.72 -15.40
C ASP A 420 -4.91 13.12 -16.58
N HIS A 421 -4.40 13.01 -17.81
CA HIS A 421 -5.18 13.30 -19.01
C HIS A 421 -6.36 12.32 -19.20
N CYS A 422 -6.09 11.02 -19.13
CA CYS A 422 -7.07 9.97 -19.41
C CYS A 422 -8.14 9.82 -18.31
N VAL A 423 -7.81 10.12 -17.05
CA VAL A 423 -8.71 9.89 -15.90
C VAL A 423 -9.17 11.19 -15.27
N LEU A 424 -8.25 12.07 -14.85
CA LEU A 424 -8.58 13.22 -14.01
C LEU A 424 -9.16 14.39 -14.83
N GLN A 425 -8.53 14.73 -15.96
CA GLN A 425 -8.98 15.80 -16.85
C GLN A 425 -10.19 15.40 -17.71
N SER A 426 -10.32 14.11 -18.03
CA SER A 426 -11.48 13.60 -18.77
C SER A 426 -12.75 13.46 -17.91
N THR A 427 -12.63 13.61 -16.59
CA THR A 427 -13.74 13.47 -15.65
C THR A 427 -14.34 14.83 -15.32
N GLN A 428 -15.67 14.92 -15.40
CA GLN A 428 -16.41 16.10 -14.96
C GLN A 428 -16.55 16.07 -13.44
N TRP A 429 -15.93 17.05 -12.77
CA TRP A 429 -15.95 17.15 -11.31
C TRP A 429 -17.15 17.99 -10.83
N PRO A 430 -17.84 17.58 -9.75
CA PRO A 430 -18.98 18.32 -9.23
C PRO A 430 -18.58 19.72 -8.74
N VAL A 431 -19.32 20.74 -9.17
CA VAL A 431 -19.02 22.15 -8.93
C VAL A 431 -19.75 22.67 -7.69
N ASN A 432 -19.29 22.28 -6.49
CA ASN A 432 -19.54 23.09 -5.30
C ASN A 432 -18.38 24.06 -5.10
N GLN A 433 -18.66 25.38 -5.00
CA GLN A 433 -17.63 26.44 -5.06
C GLN A 433 -16.47 26.26 -4.07
N SER A 434 -16.71 25.71 -2.88
CA SER A 434 -15.68 25.51 -1.85
C SER A 434 -14.85 24.25 -2.09
N THR A 435 -15.52 23.14 -2.44
CA THR A 435 -14.89 21.83 -2.66
C THR A 435 -14.08 21.82 -3.96
N SER A 436 -14.53 22.56 -4.99
CA SER A 436 -13.84 22.63 -6.27
C SER A 436 -12.46 23.30 -6.17
N VAL A 437 -12.31 24.33 -5.33
CA VAL A 437 -11.02 25.03 -5.14
C VAL A 437 -9.98 24.11 -4.48
N LEU A 438 -10.36 23.41 -3.41
CA LEU A 438 -9.45 22.49 -2.72
C LEU A 438 -9.01 21.32 -3.62
N ILE A 439 -9.94 20.79 -4.41
CA ILE A 439 -9.66 19.75 -5.41
C ILE A 439 -8.65 20.29 -6.45
N GLN A 440 -8.89 21.48 -7.00
CA GLN A 440 -8.00 22.08 -8.00
C GLN A 440 -6.60 22.33 -7.44
N LEU A 441 -6.49 22.93 -6.25
CA LEU A 441 -5.20 23.15 -5.58
C LEU A 441 -4.45 21.84 -5.33
N SER A 442 -5.18 20.78 -4.95
CA SER A 442 -4.59 19.45 -4.76
C SER A 442 -4.04 18.91 -6.08
N LEU A 443 -4.84 18.94 -7.15
CA LEU A 443 -4.42 18.49 -8.48
C LEU A 443 -3.19 19.27 -9.01
N TRP A 444 -3.15 20.59 -8.81
CA TRP A 444 -2.02 21.43 -9.21
C TRP A 444 -0.76 21.07 -8.44
N THR A 445 -0.89 20.87 -7.12
CA THR A 445 0.22 20.46 -6.25
C THR A 445 0.77 19.09 -6.69
N ILE A 446 -0.11 18.13 -7.01
CA ILE A 446 0.28 16.80 -7.46
C ILE A 446 1.01 16.90 -8.82
N ARG A 447 0.47 17.65 -9.79
CA ARG A 447 1.10 17.85 -11.11
C ARG A 447 2.47 18.48 -10.99
N LEU A 448 2.59 19.57 -10.21
CA LEU A 448 3.86 20.24 -9.96
C LEU A 448 4.87 19.28 -9.30
N GLY A 449 4.43 18.49 -8.32
CA GLY A 449 5.26 17.49 -7.66
C GLY A 449 5.84 16.44 -8.62
N HIS A 450 5.05 15.95 -9.57
CA HIS A 450 5.51 15.00 -10.59
C HIS A 450 6.49 15.66 -11.57
N LEU A 451 6.29 16.91 -11.98
CA LEU A 451 7.23 17.63 -12.85
C LEU A 451 8.57 17.86 -12.18
N LEU A 452 8.56 18.38 -10.94
CA LEU A 452 9.78 18.56 -10.16
C LEU A 452 10.50 17.24 -9.93
N SER A 453 9.76 16.14 -9.82
CA SER A 453 10.33 14.79 -9.72
C SER A 453 11.04 14.35 -11.01
N ILE A 454 10.44 14.59 -12.18
CA ILE A 454 11.09 14.30 -13.47
C ILE A 454 12.41 15.06 -13.56
N MET A 455 12.39 16.35 -13.23
CA MET A 455 13.60 17.18 -13.25
C MET A 455 14.67 16.65 -12.29
N LEU A 456 14.29 16.35 -11.05
CA LEU A 456 15.18 15.80 -10.03
C LEU A 456 15.85 14.51 -10.50
N TRP A 457 15.07 13.54 -11.00
CA TRP A 457 15.59 12.23 -11.37
C TRP A 457 16.41 12.26 -12.65
N ILE A 458 16.08 13.10 -13.63
CA ILE A 458 16.94 13.33 -14.80
C ILE A 458 18.28 13.93 -14.37
N CYS A 459 18.28 14.93 -13.47
CA CYS A 459 19.53 15.49 -12.94
C CYS A 459 20.38 14.41 -12.24
N MET A 460 19.75 13.55 -11.43
CA MET A 460 20.43 12.41 -10.79
C MET A 460 20.97 11.40 -11.81
N TRP A 461 20.21 11.10 -12.86
CA TRP A 461 20.65 10.21 -13.94
C TRP A 461 21.90 10.73 -14.63
N ILE A 462 21.89 12.02 -14.98
CA ILE A 462 23.00 12.72 -15.63
C ILE A 462 24.24 12.72 -14.73
N ILE A 463 24.08 13.06 -13.45
CA ILE A 463 25.18 13.02 -12.47
C ILE A 463 25.79 11.60 -12.40
N ASN A 464 24.96 10.56 -12.38
CA ASN A 464 25.42 9.18 -12.36
C ASN A 464 26.23 8.83 -13.61
N LEU A 465 25.80 9.24 -14.80
CA LEU A 465 26.56 9.03 -16.04
C LEU A 465 27.98 9.64 -15.99
N PHE A 466 28.11 10.85 -15.43
CA PHE A 466 29.40 11.53 -15.31
C PHE A 466 30.28 11.02 -14.16
N THR A 467 29.69 10.39 -13.14
CA THR A 467 30.44 9.79 -12.03
C THR A 467 30.91 8.37 -12.35
N THR A 468 30.15 7.56 -13.07
CA THR A 468 30.60 6.23 -13.50
C THR A 468 31.72 6.31 -14.54
N ASN A 469 31.62 7.21 -15.51
CA ASN A 469 32.64 7.39 -16.56
C ASN A 469 33.98 7.91 -16.04
N THR A 470 34.02 8.51 -14.84
CA THR A 470 35.28 9.01 -14.25
C THR A 470 36.02 7.97 -13.41
N ILE A 471 35.39 6.84 -13.08
CA ILE A 471 36.03 5.72 -12.39
C ILE A 471 36.76 4.81 -13.40
N ASP A 472 36.16 4.57 -14.58
CA ASP A 472 36.79 3.77 -15.63
C ASP A 472 38.05 4.43 -16.23
N ASP A 473 38.13 5.75 -16.27
CA ASP A 473 39.33 6.45 -16.76
C ASP A 473 40.49 6.48 -15.75
N LYS A 474 40.24 6.17 -14.47
CA LYS A 474 41.32 6.01 -13.47
C LYS A 474 41.93 4.61 -13.41
N HIS A 475 41.32 3.61 -14.08
CA HIS A 475 41.81 2.22 -14.08
C HIS A 475 42.36 1.72 -15.42
N LYS A 476 42.55 2.59 -16.43
CA LYS A 476 43.38 2.26 -17.61
C LYS A 476 44.87 2.28 -17.26
N SER A 477 45.34 1.25 -16.54
CA SER A 477 46.77 0.89 -16.55
C SER A 477 47.16 0.33 -17.92
N PRO A 478 48.41 0.53 -18.39
CA PRO A 478 48.82 0.10 -19.72
C PRO A 478 48.82 -1.43 -19.81
N LYS A 479 48.36 -1.94 -20.96
CA LYS A 479 48.38 -3.36 -21.36
C LYS A 479 49.60 -4.09 -20.81
N LYS A 480 49.41 -4.98 -19.83
CA LYS A 480 50.36 -6.07 -19.56
C LYS A 480 50.06 -7.22 -20.52
N THR A 481 51.06 -7.52 -21.33
CA THR A 481 51.20 -8.72 -22.15
C THR A 481 50.90 -9.98 -21.34
N SER A 482 50.13 -10.88 -21.94
CA SER A 482 49.82 -12.21 -21.42
C SER A 482 51.06 -13.10 -21.39
N SER A 483 51.45 -13.55 -20.20
CA SER A 483 52.11 -14.85 -20.04
C SER A 483 51.84 -15.37 -18.63
N ASN A 484 51.14 -16.50 -18.60
CA ASN A 484 50.79 -17.36 -17.48
C ASN A 484 51.71 -17.29 -16.25
N GLU A 485 51.12 -17.11 -15.07
CA GLU A 485 51.62 -17.78 -13.87
C GLU A 485 50.53 -17.98 -12.81
N LYS A 486 50.63 -19.15 -12.17
CA LYS A 486 49.66 -19.81 -11.29
C LYS A 486 49.37 -19.04 -10.01
N ILE A 487 48.11 -19.11 -9.60
CA ILE A 487 47.64 -18.76 -8.26
C ILE A 487 48.21 -19.78 -7.26
N ILE A 488 49.03 -19.31 -6.32
CA ILE A 488 49.36 -20.00 -5.06
C ILE A 488 48.89 -19.09 -3.94
N TYR A 489 48.02 -19.61 -3.08
CA TYR A 489 47.66 -19.01 -1.81
C TYR A 489 48.83 -19.18 -0.85
N ASP A 490 49.32 -18.09 -0.26
CA ASP A 490 49.86 -18.17 1.09
C ASP A 490 49.62 -16.89 1.90
N SER A 491 49.39 -17.17 3.17
CA SER A 491 49.07 -16.33 4.30
C SER A 491 50.32 -15.74 4.98
N ASN A 492 50.06 -14.73 5.81
CA ASN A 492 50.84 -14.23 6.96
C ASN A 492 51.73 -13.00 6.81
N GLU A 493 51.56 -12.15 7.85
CA GLU A 493 52.50 -11.20 8.46
C GLU A 493 52.89 -9.98 7.61
N GLY A 494 53.11 -8.78 8.13
CA GLY A 494 53.48 -8.30 9.45
C GLY A 494 54.07 -6.89 9.24
N GLN A 495 54.06 -6.05 10.27
CA GLN A 495 54.40 -4.62 10.27
C GLN A 495 55.79 -4.27 9.70
N SER A 496 55.97 -3.06 9.10
CA SER A 496 56.71 -1.93 9.71
C SER A 496 56.98 -0.76 8.72
N GLN A 497 56.75 0.48 9.20
CA GLN A 497 57.51 1.75 9.03
C GLN A 497 58.68 1.77 7.99
N THR A 498 58.99 2.81 7.18
CA THR A 498 59.17 4.26 7.42
C THR A 498 59.74 4.95 6.16
N SER A 499 59.47 6.25 6.01
CA SER A 499 60.22 7.34 5.34
C SER A 499 60.75 7.20 3.89
N THR A 500 60.34 8.14 3.02
CA THR A 500 61.17 9.32 2.67
C THR A 500 60.32 10.32 1.87
N ASP A 501 60.34 11.58 2.31
CA ASP A 501 59.90 12.75 1.55
C ASP A 501 60.72 12.90 0.27
N SER A 502 60.04 13.18 -0.82
CA SER A 502 60.55 14.04 -1.89
C SER A 502 59.38 14.86 -2.43
N ASP A 503 59.35 16.12 -2.03
CA ASP A 503 58.60 17.19 -2.66
C ASP A 503 58.86 17.20 -4.17
N GLU A 504 57.89 16.72 -4.94
CA GLU A 504 57.65 17.24 -6.29
C GLU A 504 56.27 17.87 -6.30
N THR A 505 56.27 19.20 -6.17
CA THR A 505 55.16 20.09 -6.48
C THR A 505 54.73 19.92 -7.93
N LEU A 506 53.83 18.97 -8.18
CA LEU A 506 52.94 18.98 -9.33
C LEU A 506 51.60 19.55 -8.86
N HIS A 507 51.41 20.84 -9.13
CA HIS A 507 50.09 21.46 -9.17
C HIS A 507 49.24 20.74 -10.23
N GLN A 508 48.67 19.60 -9.86
CA GLN A 508 47.61 18.96 -10.63
C GLN A 508 46.30 19.52 -10.11
N ASP A 509 45.74 20.42 -10.92
CA ASP A 509 44.54 21.20 -10.65
C ASP A 509 43.33 20.29 -10.36
N SER A 510 43.17 19.87 -9.10
CA SER A 510 42.08 19.02 -8.62
C SER A 510 40.72 19.73 -8.72
N THR A 511 40.72 21.03 -9.04
CA THR A 511 39.51 21.83 -9.24
C THR A 511 38.93 21.71 -10.65
N TYR A 512 39.70 21.26 -11.65
CA TYR A 512 39.24 21.14 -13.02
C TYR A 512 38.07 20.14 -13.21
N PRO A 513 38.11 18.91 -12.65
CA PRO A 513 36.98 17.99 -12.73
C PRO A 513 35.77 18.46 -11.90
N VAL A 514 35.98 19.22 -10.82
CA VAL A 514 34.90 19.79 -10.00
C VAL A 514 34.21 20.94 -10.72
N ARG A 515 34.98 21.83 -11.37
CA ARG A 515 34.47 22.97 -12.15
C ARG A 515 33.75 22.53 -13.42
N LEU A 516 34.24 21.49 -14.11
CA LEU A 516 33.55 20.92 -15.26
C LEU A 516 32.21 20.30 -14.84
N ARG A 517 32.18 19.54 -13.73
CA ARG A 517 30.94 18.98 -13.15
C ARG A 517 29.94 20.08 -12.76
N ALA A 518 30.41 21.17 -12.15
CA ALA A 518 29.56 22.31 -11.78
C ALA A 518 29.02 23.04 -13.01
N ARG A 519 29.85 23.31 -14.04
CA ARG A 519 29.41 23.96 -15.28
C ARG A 519 28.41 23.11 -16.05
N THR A 520 28.65 21.81 -16.21
CA THR A 520 27.71 20.89 -16.86
C THR A 520 26.40 20.79 -16.09
N PHE A 521 26.45 20.73 -14.76
CA PHE A 521 25.25 20.74 -13.91
C PHE A 521 24.43 22.05 -14.08
N ILE A 522 25.09 23.21 -14.10
CA ILE A 522 24.45 24.51 -14.29
C ILE A 522 23.81 24.61 -15.68
N ILE A 523 24.51 24.19 -16.73
CA ILE A 523 24.00 24.23 -18.11
C ILE A 523 22.78 23.33 -18.27
N ILE A 524 22.85 22.10 -17.75
CA ILE A 524 21.73 21.14 -17.83
C ILE A 524 20.54 21.65 -17.02
N THR A 525 20.78 22.20 -15.83
CA THR A 525 19.72 22.81 -15.00
C THR A 525 19.09 24.00 -15.72
N ALA A 526 19.87 24.86 -16.36
CA ALA A 526 19.38 26.02 -17.11
C ALA A 526 18.57 25.61 -18.35
N MET A 527 19.02 24.59 -19.10
CA MET A 527 18.28 24.04 -20.25
C MET A 527 16.98 23.37 -19.84
N MET A 528 17.00 22.64 -18.71
CA MET A 528 15.80 22.02 -18.16
C MET A 528 14.81 23.11 -17.72
N ILE A 529 15.24 24.14 -17.01
CA ILE A 529 14.38 25.26 -16.62
C ILE A 529 13.80 25.97 -17.85
N SER A 530 14.60 26.25 -18.88
CA SER A 530 14.15 27.02 -20.04
C SER A 530 13.17 26.28 -20.96
N VAL A 531 13.23 24.94 -21.02
CA VAL A 531 12.33 24.13 -21.87
C VAL A 531 11.15 23.57 -21.07
N PHE A 532 11.39 23.06 -19.86
CA PHE A 532 10.32 22.41 -19.09
C PHE A 532 9.37 23.42 -18.43
N VAL A 533 9.85 24.58 -17.95
CA VAL A 533 8.97 25.55 -17.26
C VAL A 533 7.87 26.10 -18.17
N PRO A 534 8.13 26.44 -19.45
CA PRO A 534 7.08 26.90 -20.35
C PRO A 534 6.05 25.82 -20.73
N LEU A 535 6.51 24.57 -20.95
CA LEU A 535 5.66 23.39 -21.22
C LEU A 535 4.84 22.97 -19.98
N MET A 536 5.42 23.14 -18.79
CA MET A 536 4.79 22.88 -17.50
C MET A 536 3.61 23.81 -17.25
N MET A 537 3.81 25.11 -17.44
CA MET A 537 2.77 26.09 -17.16
C MET A 537 1.63 25.98 -18.17
N SER A 538 1.92 25.74 -19.45
CA SER A 538 0.85 25.48 -20.43
C SER A 538 -0.02 24.27 -20.07
N TYR A 539 0.53 23.22 -19.46
CA TYR A 539 -0.22 22.04 -19.01
C TYR A 539 -0.99 22.28 -17.69
N LEU A 540 -0.40 23.00 -16.73
CA LEU A 540 -1.04 23.29 -15.43
C LEU A 540 -2.33 24.11 -15.56
N PHE A 541 -2.41 25.00 -16.56
CA PHE A 541 -3.58 25.85 -16.82
C PHE A 541 -4.64 25.24 -17.75
N VAL A 542 -4.42 24.02 -18.27
CA VAL A 542 -5.46 23.26 -18.99
C VAL A 542 -6.27 22.49 -17.96
N VAL A 543 -7.28 23.15 -17.37
CA VAL A 543 -8.29 22.49 -16.55
C VAL A 543 -9.63 22.62 -17.25
N PRO A 544 -10.17 21.56 -17.87
CA PRO A 544 -11.53 21.63 -18.38
C PRO A 544 -12.48 21.62 -17.19
N SER A 545 -13.03 22.78 -16.78
CA SER A 545 -14.40 22.94 -16.23
C SER A 545 -14.65 24.07 -15.21
N CYS A 546 -13.71 24.97 -14.89
CA CYS A 546 -14.02 26.08 -13.97
C CYS A 546 -13.65 27.44 -14.55
N SER A 547 -14.63 28.02 -15.26
CA SER A 547 -14.66 29.41 -15.74
C SER A 547 -13.59 29.75 -16.78
N ARG A 548 -14.03 29.84 -18.05
CA ARG A 548 -13.32 30.52 -19.17
C ARG A 548 -12.71 31.87 -18.76
N TYR A 549 -13.27 32.55 -17.76
CA TYR A 549 -12.83 33.86 -17.30
C TYR A 549 -11.49 33.80 -16.55
N TYR A 550 -11.28 32.79 -15.68
CA TYR A 550 -10.00 32.63 -14.97
C TYR A 550 -8.91 32.07 -15.88
N GLU A 551 -9.27 31.18 -16.81
CA GLU A 551 -8.37 30.66 -17.84
C GLU A 551 -7.78 31.79 -18.68
N THR A 552 -8.62 32.71 -19.19
CA THR A 552 -8.15 33.79 -20.07
C THR A 552 -7.28 34.81 -19.31
N TYR A 553 -7.68 35.23 -18.10
CA TYR A 553 -6.94 36.22 -17.32
C TYR A 553 -5.56 35.73 -16.87
N LEU A 554 -5.45 34.47 -16.44
CA LEU A 554 -4.17 33.90 -16.01
C LEU A 554 -3.26 33.59 -17.20
N PHE A 555 -3.82 33.16 -18.33
CA PHE A 555 -3.05 32.86 -19.54
C PHE A 555 -2.37 34.09 -20.14
N ASP A 556 -3.06 35.25 -20.19
CA ASP A 556 -2.48 36.51 -20.70
C ASP A 556 -1.34 37.03 -19.82
N ARG A 557 -1.50 36.99 -18.49
CA ARG A 557 -0.45 37.37 -17.53
C ARG A 557 0.74 36.42 -17.58
N TYR A 558 0.49 35.14 -17.85
CA TYR A 558 1.51 34.12 -17.99
C TYR A 558 2.36 34.31 -19.26
N PHE A 559 1.74 34.63 -20.40
CA PHE A 559 2.48 34.86 -21.65
C PHE A 559 3.53 35.96 -21.49
N LEU A 560 3.17 37.04 -20.77
CA LEU A 560 4.09 38.11 -20.37
C LEU A 560 5.20 37.62 -19.45
N PHE A 561 4.91 36.77 -18.46
CA PHE A 561 5.91 36.23 -17.55
C PHE A 561 6.90 35.28 -18.23
N ALA A 562 6.42 34.39 -19.11
CA ALA A 562 7.25 33.45 -19.86
C ALA A 562 8.19 34.17 -20.85
N GLN A 563 7.72 35.24 -21.51
CA GLN A 563 8.58 36.11 -22.31
C GLN A 563 9.72 36.70 -21.46
N ASN A 564 9.41 37.20 -20.26
CA ASN A 564 10.41 37.80 -19.39
C ASN A 564 11.47 36.80 -18.88
N ILE A 565 11.07 35.58 -18.52
CA ILE A 565 12.03 34.51 -18.12
C ILE A 565 12.90 34.08 -19.30
N THR A 566 12.33 33.90 -20.49
CA THR A 566 13.09 33.48 -21.68
C THR A 566 14.13 34.55 -22.03
N THR A 567 13.77 35.83 -21.92
CA THR A 567 14.69 36.95 -22.08
C THR A 567 15.80 36.90 -21.02
N MET A 568 15.49 36.71 -19.73
CA MET A 568 16.51 36.59 -18.67
C MET A 568 17.44 35.38 -18.84
N ALA A 569 16.92 34.23 -19.27
CA ALA A 569 17.72 33.03 -19.53
C ALA A 569 18.69 33.23 -20.69
N ASN A 570 18.24 33.89 -21.77
CA ASN A 570 19.09 34.26 -22.91
C ASN A 570 20.20 35.24 -22.50
N TYR A 571 19.90 36.24 -21.66
CA TYR A 571 20.91 37.13 -21.09
C TYR A 571 21.93 36.38 -20.21
N SER A 572 21.47 35.40 -19.43
CA SER A 572 22.35 34.59 -18.56
C SER A 572 23.27 33.67 -19.37
N LEU A 573 22.78 33.07 -20.46
CA LEU A 573 23.57 32.29 -21.40
C LEU A 573 24.62 33.13 -22.15
N LEU A 574 24.27 34.36 -22.55
CA LEU A 574 25.20 35.32 -23.15
C LEU A 574 26.31 35.76 -22.18
N MET A 575 26.00 35.89 -20.89
CA MET A 575 26.98 36.26 -19.85
C MET A 575 27.93 35.09 -19.49
N VAL A 576 27.50 33.84 -19.66
CA VAL A 576 28.32 32.64 -19.42
C VAL A 576 29.18 32.25 -20.63
N GLY A 577 28.77 32.64 -21.85
CA GLY A 577 29.54 32.42 -23.09
C GLY A 577 30.66 33.44 -23.35
N GLY A 578 30.86 34.41 -22.46
CA GLY A 578 31.79 35.53 -22.62
C GLY A 578 33.13 35.44 -21.87
N ASN A 579 33.48 34.30 -21.25
CA ASN A 579 34.78 34.09 -20.59
C ASN A 579 35.28 32.65 -20.69
#